data_AF-A0A8J3L1V2-F1
#
_entry.id   AF-A0A8J3L1V2-F1
#
_cell.length_a   1.000
_cell.length_b   1.000
_cell.length_c   1.000
_cell.angle_alpha   90.00
_cell.angle_beta   90.00
_cell.angle_gamma   90.00
#
_symmetry.space_group_name_H-M   'P 1'
#
loop_
_entity.id
_entity.type
_entity.pdbx_description
1 polymer ?
#
loop_
_entity_poly.entity_id
_entity_poly.type
_entity_poly.pdbx_seq_one_letter_code
_entity_poly.pdbx_strand_id
1 'polypeptide(L)' 'MLRSPSLPPLDGSPARALDPMSPGTVPWLGLAMLAIGGWLLWRARRPANPSRVEERRGGAVFAVLGAVIGVAGLIGLWLD' A
#
# COMPACT_ATOMS: atom_id res chain seq x y z
N MET A 1 13.53 47.75 -24.89
CA MET A 1 12.63 46.62 -25.22
C MET A 1 12.92 45.49 -24.25
N LEU A 2 12.31 45.54 -23.06
CA LEU A 2 12.44 44.49 -22.04
C LEU A 2 11.51 43.34 -22.42
N ARG A 3 12.08 42.17 -22.76
CA ARG A 3 11.31 40.93 -22.93
C ARG A 3 10.98 40.40 -21.54
N SER A 4 9.70 40.41 -21.18
CA SER A 4 9.19 39.69 -20.02
C SER A 4 9.51 38.19 -20.18
N PRO A 5 10.10 37.53 -19.18
CA PRO A 5 10.20 36.08 -19.20
C PRO A 5 8.78 35.51 -19.02
N SER A 6 8.28 34.81 -20.05
CA SER A 6 7.07 34.00 -19.96
C SER A 6 7.32 32.91 -18.92
N LEU A 7 6.63 32.99 -17.79
CA LEU A 7 6.56 31.91 -16.82
C LEU A 7 6.08 30.63 -17.53
N PRO A 8 6.65 29.45 -17.23
CA PRO A 8 6.07 28.19 -17.69
C PRO A 8 4.62 28.13 -17.20
N PRO A 9 3.68 27.56 -17.99
CA PRO A 9 2.33 27.37 -17.51
C PRO A 9 2.43 26.53 -16.24
N LEU A 10 2.01 27.11 -15.12
CA LEU A 10 1.63 26.36 -13.94
C LEU A 10 0.36 25.61 -14.34
N ASP A 11 0.52 24.54 -15.12
CA ASP A 11 -0.49 23.51 -15.31
C ASP A 11 -0.63 22.83 -13.94
N GLY A 12 -1.32 23.53 -13.04
CA GLY A 12 -1.77 23.11 -11.73
C GLY A 12 -2.89 22.10 -11.89
N SER A 13 -2.69 21.05 -12.68
CA SER A 13 -3.48 19.85 -12.57
C SER A 13 -2.78 18.95 -11.53
N PRO A 14 -3.34 18.78 -10.31
CA PRO A 14 -2.93 17.69 -9.43
C PRO A 14 -3.40 16.32 -9.98
N ALA A 15 -3.67 16.25 -11.28
CA ALA A 15 -4.22 15.12 -12.01
C ALA A 15 -3.16 14.56 -12.96
N ARG A 16 -1.90 14.48 -12.51
CA ARG A 16 -1.01 13.43 -13.03
C ARG A 16 -1.73 12.14 -12.67
N ALA A 17 -2.43 11.60 -13.67
CA ALA A 17 -3.33 10.48 -13.55
C ALA A 17 -2.74 9.47 -12.57
N LEU A 18 -3.37 9.35 -11.40
CA LEU A 18 -3.36 8.07 -10.73
C LEU A 18 -4.03 7.16 -11.75
N ASP A 19 -3.22 6.46 -12.56
CA ASP A 19 -3.74 5.40 -13.42
C ASP A 19 -4.63 4.57 -12.50
N PRO A 20 -5.95 4.49 -12.78
CA PRO A 20 -6.84 3.77 -11.91
C PRO A 20 -6.27 2.36 -11.80
N MET A 21 -5.87 1.97 -10.58
CA MET A 21 -5.37 0.63 -10.37
C MET A 21 -6.43 -0.31 -10.92
N SER A 22 -6.02 -1.22 -11.81
CA SER A 22 -6.91 -2.26 -12.30
C SER A 22 -7.61 -2.89 -11.08
N PRO A 23 -8.95 -3.06 -11.10
CA PRO A 23 -9.69 -3.62 -9.97
C PRO A 23 -9.10 -4.94 -9.46
N GLY A 24 -8.48 -5.72 -10.37
CA GLY A 24 -7.76 -6.95 -10.06
C GLY A 24 -6.53 -6.77 -9.17
N THR A 25 -5.90 -5.59 -9.15
CA THR A 25 -4.67 -5.31 -8.39
C THR A 25 -4.93 -5.15 -6.89
N VAL A 26 -6.15 -4.75 -6.47
CA VAL A 26 -6.48 -4.51 -5.07
C VAL A 26 -6.46 -5.79 -4.22
N PRO A 27 -7.07 -6.92 -4.63
CA PRO A 27 -6.90 -8.19 -3.93
C PRO A 27 -5.43 -8.65 -3.87
N TRP A 28 -4.68 -8.49 -4.96
CA TRP A 28 -3.26 -8.86 -5.01
C TRP A 28 -2.42 -8.03 -4.03
N LEU A 29 -2.70 -6.74 -3.90
CA LEU A 29 -2.08 -5.87 -2.92
C LEU A 29 -2.37 -6.34 -1.49
N GLY A 30 -3.63 -6.69 -1.19
CA GLY A 30 -4.02 -7.26 0.11
C GLY A 30 -3.27 -8.57 0.43
N LEU A 31 -3.16 -9.46 -0.56
CA LEU A 31 -2.41 -10.71 -0.47
C LEU A 31 -0.91 -10.49 -0.20
N ALA A 32 -0.31 -9.52 -0.90
CA ALA A 32 1.10 -9.17 -0.70
C ALA A 32 1.35 -8.61 0.71
N MET A 33 0.48 -7.73 1.21
CA MET A 33 0.56 -7.19 2.57
C MET A 33 0.39 -8.30 3.63
N LEU A 34 -0.52 -9.24 3.42
CA LEU A 34 -0.69 -10.42 4.26
C LEU A 34 0.58 -11.28 4.30
N ALA A 35 1.19 -11.53 3.15
CA ALA A 35 2.42 -12.32 3.05
C ALA A 35 3.58 -11.65 3.80
N ILE A 36 3.74 -10.33 3.66
CA ILE A 36 4.75 -9.53 4.37
C ILE A 36 4.49 -9.56 5.88
N GLY A 37 3.25 -9.29 6.31
CA GLY A 37 2.86 -9.32 7.72
C GLY A 37 3.07 -10.70 8.36
N GLY A 38 2.69 -11.77 7.65
CA GLY A 38 2.92 -13.15 8.07
C GLY A 38 4.40 -13.50 8.18
N TRP A 39 5.22 -13.06 7.23
CA TRP A 39 6.67 -13.26 7.27
C TRP A 39 7.32 -12.53 8.45
N LEU A 40 6.93 -11.28 8.71
CA LEU A 40 7.40 -10.51 9.87
C LEU A 40 7.03 -11.19 11.19
N LEU A 41 5.79 -11.67 11.32
CA LEU A 41 5.33 -12.40 12.49
C LEU A 41 6.10 -13.72 12.67
N TRP A 42 6.34 -14.47 11.61
CA TRP A 42 7.13 -15.70 11.65
C TRP A 42 8.59 -15.42 12.06
N ARG A 43 9.21 -14.39 11.48
CA ARG A 43 10.56 -13.96 11.81
C ARG A 43 10.68 -13.50 13.27
N ALA A 44 9.65 -12.82 13.79
CA ALA A 44 9.61 -12.33 15.16
C ALA A 44 9.22 -13.41 16.21
N ARG A 45 8.82 -14.62 15.77
CA ARG A 45 8.66 -15.80 16.64
C ARG A 45 9.99 -16.45 17.00
N ARG A 46 11.08 -16.17 16.27
CA ARG A 46 12.41 -16.69 16.64
C ARG A 46 12.86 -16.06 17.97
N PRO A 47 13.14 -16.84 19.02
CA PRO A 47 13.34 -16.35 20.40
C PRO A 47 14.67 -15.59 20.62
N ALA A 48 15.39 -15.24 19.55
CA ALA A 48 16.75 -14.74 19.64
C ALA A 48 16.89 -13.27 20.08
N ASN A 49 15.80 -12.47 20.18
CA ASN A 49 15.93 -11.08 20.66
C ASN A 49 14.62 -10.46 21.18
N PRO A 50 14.58 -9.95 22.44
CA PRO A 50 13.43 -9.21 22.98
C PRO A 50 13.19 -7.84 22.32
N SER A 51 14.12 -7.34 21.49
CA SER A 51 13.97 -6.09 20.73
C SER A 51 13.02 -6.20 19.52
N ARG A 52 12.46 -7.38 19.22
CA ARG A 52 11.56 -7.60 18.05
C ARG A 52 10.08 -7.35 18.34
N VAL A 53 9.74 -6.66 19.43
CA VAL A 53 8.35 -6.28 19.77
C VAL A 53 7.74 -5.41 18.68
N GLU A 54 8.52 -4.49 18.10
CA GLU A 54 8.09 -3.65 16.98
C GLU A 54 7.85 -4.46 15.71
N GLU A 55 8.69 -5.47 15.40
CA GLU A 55 8.46 -6.38 14.27
C GLU A 55 7.15 -7.18 14.43
N ARG A 56 6.79 -7.58 15.66
CA ARG A 56 5.50 -8.26 15.93
C ARG A 56 4.32 -7.32 15.73
N ARG A 57 4.39 -6.10 16.26
CA ARG A 57 3.33 -5.10 16.11
C ARG A 57 3.15 -4.70 14.65
N GLY A 58 4.24 -4.38 13.95
CA GLY A 58 4.24 -4.06 12.53
C GLY A 58 3.71 -5.21 11.68
N GLY A 59 4.17 -6.45 11.94
CA GLY A 59 3.69 -7.63 11.25
C GLY A 59 2.20 -7.90 11.45
N ALA A 60 1.68 -7.73 12.67
CA ALA A 60 0.25 -7.86 12.96
C ALA A 60 -0.58 -6.80 12.24
N VAL A 61 -0.15 -5.54 12.25
CA VAL A 61 -0.83 -4.45 11.53
C VAL A 61 -0.85 -4.71 10.03
N PHE A 62 0.27 -5.11 9.43
CA PHE A 62 0.35 -5.46 8.01
C PHE A 62 -0.57 -6.63 7.64
N ALA A 63 -0.63 -7.67 8.49
CA ALA A 63 -1.50 -8.81 8.25
C ALA A 63 -2.99 -8.42 8.30
N VAL A 64 -3.39 -7.61 9.30
CA VAL A 64 -4.78 -7.15 9.43
C VAL A 64 -5.18 -6.25 8.26
N LEU A 65 -4.35 -5.26 7.92
CA LEU A 65 -4.61 -4.35 6.79
C LEU A 65 -4.67 -5.11 5.47
N GLY A 66 -3.72 -6.04 5.24
CA GLY A 66 -3.73 -6.87 4.05
C GLY A 66 -4.99 -7.72 3.92
N ALA A 67 -5.49 -8.30 5.03
CA ALA A 67 -6.73 -9.05 5.02
C ALA A 67 -7.94 -8.16 4.69
N VAL A 68 -8.04 -6.99 5.32
CA VAL A 68 -9.15 -6.06 5.07
C VAL A 68 -9.16 -5.58 3.62
N ILE A 69 -8.00 -5.14 3.10
CA ILE A 69 -7.86 -4.66 1.71
C ILE A 69 -8.14 -5.80 0.73
N GLY A 70 -7.60 -7.00 1.00
CA GLY A 70 -7.79 -8.17 0.16
C GLY A 70 -9.27 -8.58 0.04
N VAL A 71 -9.97 -8.66 1.18
CA VAL A 71 -11.40 -9.00 1.23
C VAL A 71 -12.25 -7.91 0.59
N ALA A 72 -11.99 -6.62 0.88
CA ALA A 72 -12.72 -5.52 0.26
C ALA A 72 -12.53 -5.48 -1.26
N GLY A 73 -11.32 -5.72 -1.75
CA GLY A 73 -11.04 -5.83 -3.18
C GLY A 73 -11.75 -7.02 -3.83
N LEU A 74 -11.79 -8.16 -3.16
CA LEU A 74 -12.52 -9.35 -3.63
C LEU A 74 -14.02 -9.11 -3.70
N ILE A 75 -14.61 -8.46 -2.70
CA ILE A 75 -16.02 -8.08 -2.68
C ILE A 75 -16.30 -7.09 -3.81
N GLY A 76 -15.43 -6.08 -4.00
CA GLY A 76 -15.56 -5.12 -5.10
C GLY A 76 -15.59 -5.81 -6.46
N LEU A 77 -14.67 -6.74 -6.72
CA LEU A 77 -14.66 -7.54 -7.96
C LEU A 77 -15.88 -8.45 -8.14
N TRP A 78 -16.56 -8.82 -7.06
CA TRP A 78 -17.73 -9.70 -7.13
C TRP A 78 -19.04 -8.93 -7.33
N LEU A 79 -19.03 -7.62 -7.05
CA LEU A 79 -20.18 -6.72 -7.17
C LEU A 79 -20.15 -5.86 -8.45
N ASP A 80 -18.99 -5.72 -9.09
CA ASP A 80 -18.82 -5.20 -10.45
C ASP A 80 -19.17 -6.26 -11.52
#